data_AF-A0A1K0I8S3-F1
#
_entry.id   AF-A0A1K0I8S3-F1
#
_cell.length_a   1.000
_cell.length_b   1.000
_cell.length_c   1.000
_cell.angle_alpha   90.00
_cell.angle_beta   90.00
_cell.angle_gamma   90.00
#
_symmetry.space_group_name_H-M   'P 1'
#
loop_
_entity.id
_entity.type
_entity.pdbx_description
1 polymer ?
#
loop_
_entity_poly.entity_id
_entity_poly.type
_entity_poly.pdbx_seq_one_letter_code
_entity_poly.pdbx_strand_id
1 'polypeptide(L)'
;MKANRRTQPPSPNSIAARLSEEQGLRLAATSRTDSNYRAPRRATAGDSRVDELARAMKKRLASWHPKKGEALGSPLEFSIEKLSQMLAEAVCSGDPISVAIIAMSLHTRGGDHQVIADQARRALLRGSRESLVVDADRYRKLRNVPDDQLGAAGVPCISLPTAARIGDHLNGWDADAAVDAYIPQP
;
A
#
# COMPACT_ATOMS: atom_id res chain seq x y z
N MET A 1 4.02 35.51 -35.45
CA MET A 1 3.10 34.93 -36.46
C MET A 1 1.84 34.42 -35.75
N LYS A 2 0.68 35.09 -35.90
CA LYS A 2 -0.60 34.66 -35.30
C LYS A 2 -1.25 33.64 -36.23
N ALA A 3 -1.47 32.42 -35.74
CA ALA A 3 -2.18 31.39 -36.49
C ALA A 3 -3.66 31.79 -36.63
N ASN A 4 -4.09 32.01 -37.88
CA ASN A 4 -5.51 32.16 -38.22
C ASN A 4 -6.22 30.83 -37.94
N ARG A 5 -6.89 30.73 -36.78
CA ARG A 5 -7.85 29.65 -36.53
C ARG A 5 -9.01 29.85 -37.50
N ARG A 6 -9.02 29.06 -38.58
CA ARG A 6 -10.21 28.88 -39.43
C ARG A 6 -11.33 28.37 -38.53
N THR A 7 -12.38 29.16 -38.38
CA THR A 7 -13.64 28.77 -37.77
C THR A 7 -14.24 27.64 -38.60
N GLN A 8 -14.14 26.41 -38.10
CA GLN A 8 -14.89 25.29 -38.68
C GLN A 8 -16.38 25.56 -38.52
N PRO A 9 -17.20 25.31 -39.56
CA PRO A 9 -18.65 25.42 -39.43
C PRO A 9 -19.14 24.42 -38.37
N PRO A 10 -20.06 24.83 -37.48
CA PRO A 10 -20.57 23.98 -36.43
C PRO A 10 -21.26 22.76 -37.04
N SER A 11 -21.05 21.58 -36.44
CA SER A 11 -21.69 20.35 -36.94
C SER A 11 -23.22 20.50 -36.90
N PRO A 12 -23.96 19.89 -37.85
CA PRO A 12 -25.43 19.98 -37.90
C PRO A 12 -26.11 19.38 -36.66
N ASN A 13 -25.38 18.59 -35.86
CA ASN A 13 -25.86 18.02 -34.60
C ASN A 13 -25.46 18.84 -33.36
N SER A 14 -24.79 19.97 -33.53
CA SER A 14 -24.42 20.82 -32.40
C SER A 14 -25.63 21.59 -31.88
N ILE A 15 -25.66 21.83 -30.57
CA ILE A 15 -26.68 22.67 -29.91
C ILE A 15 -26.73 24.06 -30.57
N ALA A 16 -25.58 24.57 -31.02
CA ALA A 16 -25.46 25.84 -31.73
C ALA A 16 -26.21 25.88 -33.08
N ALA A 17 -26.36 24.74 -33.77
CA ALA A 17 -27.08 24.67 -35.06
C ALA A 17 -28.61 24.58 -34.89
N ARG A 18 -29.12 24.33 -33.67
CA ARG A 18 -30.55 24.16 -33.37
C ARG A 18 -31.18 25.38 -32.70
N LEU A 19 -30.36 26.37 -32.34
CA LEU A 19 -30.81 27.61 -31.71
C LEU A 19 -31.14 28.64 -32.79
N SER A 20 -32.21 29.40 -32.61
CA SER A 20 -32.46 30.56 -33.46
C SER A 20 -31.33 31.60 -33.28
N GLU A 21 -31.10 32.43 -34.29
CA GLU A 21 -29.99 33.39 -34.30
C GLU A 21 -29.97 34.29 -33.05
N GLU A 22 -31.15 34.74 -32.61
CA GLU A 22 -31.33 35.52 -31.37
C GLU A 22 -31.01 34.72 -30.10
N GLN A 23 -31.36 33.43 -30.05
CA GLN A 23 -31.04 32.55 -28.93
C GLN A 23 -29.54 32.23 -28.89
N GLY A 24 -28.91 32.06 -30.05
CA GLY A 24 -27.47 31.88 -30.19
C GLY A 24 -26.69 33.10 -29.69
N LEU A 25 -27.13 34.32 -30.05
CA LEU A 25 -26.57 35.58 -29.56
C LEU A 25 -26.68 35.73 -28.04
N ARG A 26 -27.83 35.37 -27.44
CA ARG A 26 -28.01 35.38 -25.97
C ARG A 26 -27.14 34.35 -25.25
N LEU A 27 -26.97 33.17 -25.84
CA LEU A 27 -26.09 32.14 -25.29
C LEU A 27 -24.61 32.55 -25.39
N ALA A 28 -24.21 33.16 -26.51
CA ALA A 28 -22.85 33.69 -26.69
C ALA A 28 -22.54 34.83 -25.71
N ALA A 29 -23.52 35.69 -25.42
CA ALA A 29 -23.39 36.77 -24.44
C ALA A 29 -23.22 36.27 -22.99
N THR A 30 -23.71 35.06 -22.67
CA THR A 30 -23.52 34.42 -21.36
C THR A 30 -22.36 33.42 -21.33
N SER A 31 -21.89 32.97 -22.51
CA SER A 31 -20.68 32.18 -22.61
C SER A 31 -19.48 33.08 -22.31
N ARG A 32 -18.97 33.00 -21.08
CA ARG A 32 -17.67 33.57 -20.75
C ARG A 32 -16.64 32.95 -21.69
N THR A 33 -16.15 33.75 -22.64
CA THR A 33 -15.15 33.40 -23.66
C THR A 33 -13.74 33.21 -23.07
N ASP A 34 -13.58 33.36 -21.76
CA ASP A 34 -12.43 32.84 -21.05
C ASP A 34 -12.45 31.31 -21.10
N SER A 35 -11.90 30.76 -22.17
CA SER A 35 -11.52 29.34 -22.27
C SER A 35 -10.59 28.86 -21.13
N ASN A 36 -10.14 29.78 -20.27
CA ASN A 36 -9.40 29.53 -19.05
C ASN A 36 -10.25 29.52 -17.77
N TYR A 37 -11.55 29.83 -17.83
CA TYR A 37 -12.44 29.75 -16.67
C TYR A 37 -12.80 28.29 -16.40
N ARG A 38 -11.89 27.56 -15.73
CA ARG A 38 -12.24 26.33 -15.03
C ARG A 38 -12.99 26.74 -13.79
N ALA A 39 -14.27 26.37 -13.70
CA ALA A 39 -14.98 26.41 -12.43
C ALA A 39 -14.11 25.71 -11.37
N PRO A 40 -13.90 26.31 -10.18
CA PRO A 40 -13.12 25.68 -9.14
C PRO A 40 -13.73 24.31 -8.88
N ARG A 41 -12.96 23.23 -9.11
CA ARG A 41 -13.40 21.89 -8.76
C ARG A 41 -13.77 21.94 -7.29
N ARG A 42 -15.00 21.54 -6.95
CA ARG A 42 -15.38 21.35 -5.55
C ARG A 42 -14.43 20.32 -4.98
N ALA A 43 -13.54 20.74 -4.09
CA ALA A 43 -12.61 19.85 -3.42
C ALA A 43 -13.45 18.81 -2.65
N THR A 44 -13.40 17.57 -3.12
CA THR A 44 -14.01 16.46 -2.39
C THR A 44 -13.09 16.06 -1.24
N ALA A 45 -13.62 15.40 -0.21
CA ALA A 45 -12.79 14.86 0.88
C ALA A 45 -11.74 13.83 0.37
N GLY A 46 -11.91 13.30 -0.84
CA GLY A 46 -10.91 12.47 -1.50
C GLY A 46 -9.71 13.28 -1.99
N ASP A 47 -9.94 14.48 -2.54
CA ASP A 47 -8.88 15.32 -3.11
C ASP A 47 -7.88 15.78 -2.02
N SER A 48 -8.38 16.14 -0.84
CA SER A 48 -7.53 16.55 0.27
C SER A 48 -6.62 15.43 0.78
N ARG A 49 -7.11 14.18 0.81
CA ARG A 49 -6.32 13.01 1.17
C ARG A 49 -5.23 12.70 0.14
N VAL A 50 -5.55 12.85 -1.15
CA VAL A 50 -4.56 12.70 -2.24
C VAL A 50 -3.49 13.78 -2.13
N ASP A 51 -3.86 15.03 -1.85
CA ASP A 51 -2.91 16.13 -1.66
C ASP A 51 -2.03 15.95 -0.43
N GLU A 52 -2.58 15.39 0.65
CA GLU A 52 -1.84 15.06 1.87
C GLU A 52 -0.84 13.92 1.62
N LEU A 53 -1.28 12.85 0.95
CA LEU A 53 -0.40 11.75 0.53
C LEU A 53 0.72 12.26 -0.39
N ALA A 54 0.39 13.09 -1.37
CA ALA A 54 1.36 13.68 -2.28
C ALA A 54 2.38 14.57 -1.54
N ARG A 55 1.92 15.35 -0.55
CA ARG A 55 2.82 16.13 0.34
C ARG A 55 3.72 15.23 1.17
N ALA A 56 3.18 14.14 1.74
CA ALA A 56 3.95 13.18 2.51
C ALA A 56 4.99 12.45 1.65
N MET A 57 4.63 12.02 0.43
CA MET A 57 5.54 11.44 -0.55
C MET A 57 6.67 12.41 -0.90
N LYS A 58 6.34 13.66 -1.24
CA LYS A 58 7.34 14.70 -1.56
C LYS A 58 8.28 14.95 -0.38
N LYS A 59 7.74 15.05 0.83
CA LYS A 59 8.54 15.23 2.05
C LYS A 59 9.47 14.04 2.28
N ARG A 60 8.99 12.82 2.10
CA ARG A 60 9.80 11.61 2.27
C ARG A 60 10.87 11.50 1.20
N LEU A 61 10.55 11.73 -0.06
CA LEU A 61 11.52 11.80 -1.16
C LEU A 61 12.56 12.90 -0.94
N ALA A 62 12.18 14.06 -0.41
CA ALA A 62 13.11 15.11 -0.03
C ALA A 62 14.00 14.70 1.16
N SER A 63 13.46 14.02 2.18
CA SER A 63 14.28 13.47 3.26
C SER A 63 15.20 12.33 2.78
N TRP A 64 14.81 11.68 1.69
CA TRP A 64 15.63 10.72 0.95
C TRP A 64 16.67 11.47 0.10
N HIS A 65 17.42 12.37 0.73
CA HIS A 65 18.46 13.14 0.05
C HIS A 65 19.69 12.26 -0.22
N PRO A 66 20.29 12.40 -1.41
CA PRO A 66 21.27 11.49 -1.95
C PRO A 66 22.66 11.90 -1.49
N LYS A 67 23.14 11.39 -0.35
CA LYS A 67 24.60 11.43 -0.10
C LYS A 67 25.40 10.56 -1.10
N LYS A 68 24.72 9.87 -2.04
CA LYS A 68 25.33 9.04 -3.08
C LYS A 68 24.68 9.09 -4.48
N GLY A 69 23.72 9.95 -4.79
CA GLY A 69 23.04 9.97 -6.11
C GLY A 69 22.28 8.67 -6.50
N GLU A 70 22.48 7.59 -5.77
CA GLU A 70 21.89 6.26 -5.87
C GLU A 70 20.50 6.25 -5.24
N ALA A 71 19.62 7.11 -5.75
CA ALA A 71 18.19 6.85 -5.62
C ALA A 71 17.89 5.51 -6.30
N LEU A 72 16.72 4.91 -6.03
CA LEU A 72 16.14 3.72 -6.67
C LEU A 72 16.19 3.71 -8.22
N GLY A 73 16.74 4.72 -8.88
CA GLY A 73 17.06 4.79 -10.29
C GLY A 73 18.34 4.06 -10.73
N SER A 74 19.26 3.66 -9.85
CA SER A 74 20.42 2.86 -10.28
C SER A 74 19.97 1.43 -10.68
N PRO A 75 20.10 1.02 -11.95
CA PRO A 75 19.63 -0.29 -12.39
C PRO A 75 20.45 -1.44 -11.80
N LEU A 76 21.73 -1.17 -11.53
CA LEU A 76 22.69 -2.15 -11.02
C LEU A 76 22.45 -2.49 -9.55
N GLU A 77 22.03 -1.53 -8.74
CA GLU A 77 21.85 -1.74 -7.30
C GLU A 77 20.46 -2.24 -6.92
N PHE A 78 19.48 -1.88 -7.73
CA PHE A 78 18.07 -2.17 -7.53
C PHE A 78 17.52 -2.87 -8.76
N SER A 79 17.85 -4.15 -8.94
CA SER A 79 17.24 -4.94 -10.02
C SER A 79 15.72 -5.02 -9.86
N ILE A 80 15.00 -5.44 -10.92
CA ILE A 80 13.54 -5.61 -10.86
C ILE A 80 13.16 -6.59 -9.75
N GLU A 81 13.93 -7.67 -9.58
CA GLU A 81 13.73 -8.68 -8.54
C GLU A 81 13.84 -8.06 -7.15
N LYS A 82 14.90 -7.26 -6.92
CA LYS A 82 15.10 -6.61 -5.63
C LYS A 82 14.03 -5.58 -5.32
N LEU A 83 13.59 -4.81 -6.30
CA LEU A 83 12.46 -3.90 -6.15
C LEU A 83 11.15 -4.64 -5.85
N SER A 84 10.90 -5.77 -6.50
CA SER A 84 9.71 -6.58 -6.21
C SER A 84 9.75 -7.22 -4.82
N GLN A 85 10.93 -7.59 -4.31
CA GLN A 85 11.10 -8.02 -2.92
C GLN A 85 10.81 -6.85 -1.95
N MET A 86 11.42 -5.69 -2.16
CA MET A 86 11.19 -4.51 -1.33
C MET A 86 9.73 -4.06 -1.37
N LEU A 87 9.04 -4.24 -2.50
CA LEU A 87 7.61 -3.95 -2.62
C LEU A 87 6.80 -4.84 -1.69
N ALA A 88 7.08 -6.15 -1.66
CA ALA A 88 6.37 -7.08 -0.78
C ALA A 88 6.61 -6.75 0.70
N GLU A 89 7.85 -6.43 1.07
CA GLU A 89 8.20 -5.99 2.44
C GLU A 89 7.45 -4.70 2.81
N ALA A 90 7.38 -3.73 1.91
CA ALA A 90 6.65 -2.48 2.12
C ALA A 90 5.13 -2.67 2.22
N VAL A 91 4.56 -3.65 1.49
CA VAL A 91 3.14 -4.02 1.61
C VAL A 91 2.88 -4.64 2.98
N CYS A 92 3.76 -5.52 3.46
CA CYS A 92 3.65 -6.12 4.79
C CYS A 92 3.77 -5.10 5.93
N SER A 93 4.62 -4.08 5.78
CA SER A 93 4.75 -3.02 6.78
C SER A 93 3.54 -2.08 6.82
N GLY A 94 2.67 -2.13 5.81
CA GLY A 94 1.49 -1.27 5.71
C GLY A 94 1.82 0.19 5.43
N ASP A 95 3.05 0.50 4.98
CA ASP A 95 3.48 1.87 4.68
C ASP A 95 3.15 2.26 3.23
N PRO A 96 2.05 3.01 3.01
CA PRO A 96 1.55 3.28 1.66
C PRO A 96 2.53 4.13 0.84
N ILE A 97 3.38 4.93 1.49
CA ILE A 97 4.34 5.79 0.81
C ILE A 97 5.48 4.95 0.20
N SER A 98 6.01 3.99 0.97
CA SER A 98 7.04 3.08 0.47
C SER A 98 6.54 2.23 -0.69
N VAL A 99 5.32 1.68 -0.56
CA VAL A 99 4.66 0.93 -1.63
C VAL A 99 4.55 1.77 -2.90
N ALA A 100 4.07 3.01 -2.79
CA ALA A 100 3.91 3.90 -3.95
C ALA A 100 5.23 4.23 -4.64
N ILE A 101 6.31 4.51 -3.89
CA ILE A 101 7.61 4.85 -4.47
C ILE A 101 8.25 3.64 -5.16
N ILE A 102 8.18 2.46 -4.55
CA ILE A 102 8.75 1.23 -5.12
C ILE A 102 7.95 0.78 -6.35
N ALA A 103 6.62 0.83 -6.28
CA ALA A 103 5.75 0.50 -7.41
C ALA A 103 6.00 1.43 -8.61
N MET A 104 6.19 2.73 -8.36
CA MET A 104 6.57 3.69 -9.39
C MET A 104 7.92 3.34 -10.01
N SER A 105 8.90 2.94 -9.20
CA SER A 105 10.24 2.54 -9.67
C SER A 105 10.21 1.27 -10.52
N LEU A 106 9.34 0.31 -10.19
CA LEU A 106 9.10 -0.88 -11.01
C LEU A 106 8.44 -0.54 -12.35
N HIS A 107 7.45 0.36 -12.31
CA HIS A 107 6.72 0.78 -13.50
C HIS A 107 7.61 1.54 -14.50
N THR A 108 8.44 2.47 -14.02
CA THR A 108 9.36 3.22 -14.89
C THR A 108 10.40 2.34 -15.58
N ARG A 109 10.67 1.15 -15.03
CA ARG A 109 11.61 0.17 -15.57
C ARG A 109 10.95 -0.86 -16.49
N GLY A 110 9.64 -0.76 -16.71
CA GLY A 110 8.90 -1.74 -17.51
C GLY A 110 8.88 -3.14 -16.89
N GLY A 111 8.88 -3.23 -15.55
CA GLY A 111 8.82 -4.52 -14.87
C GLY A 111 7.55 -5.28 -15.26
N ASP A 112 7.70 -6.51 -15.71
CA ASP A 112 6.58 -7.39 -16.03
C ASP A 112 5.78 -7.69 -14.75
N HIS A 113 4.46 -7.54 -14.85
CA HIS A 113 3.53 -7.75 -13.75
C HIS A 113 3.61 -9.19 -13.23
N GLN A 114 3.87 -10.16 -14.10
CA GLN A 114 4.01 -11.57 -13.70
C GLN A 114 5.25 -11.78 -12.82
N VAL A 115 6.39 -11.22 -13.21
CA VAL A 115 7.64 -11.29 -12.43
C VAL A 115 7.48 -10.62 -11.08
N ILE A 116 6.83 -9.45 -11.05
CA ILE A 116 6.57 -8.72 -9.80
C ILE A 116 5.69 -9.56 -8.87
N ALA A 117 4.61 -10.16 -9.39
CA ALA A 117 3.70 -11.00 -8.61
C ALA A 117 4.40 -12.25 -8.06
N ASP A 118 5.19 -12.94 -8.88
CA ASP A 118 5.93 -14.15 -8.47
C ASP A 118 6.96 -13.84 -7.38
N GLN A 119 7.73 -12.77 -7.55
CA GLN A 119 8.72 -12.37 -6.55
C GLN A 119 8.07 -11.88 -5.25
N ALA A 120 6.96 -11.14 -5.36
CA ALA A 120 6.20 -10.75 -4.18
C ALA A 120 5.64 -11.96 -3.43
N ARG A 121 5.11 -12.96 -4.15
CA ARG A 121 4.65 -14.22 -3.56
C ARG A 121 5.78 -14.97 -2.86
N ARG A 122 6.97 -15.05 -3.47
CA ARG A 122 8.15 -15.67 -2.84
C ARG A 122 8.59 -14.94 -1.58
N ALA A 123 8.61 -13.61 -1.60
CA ALA A 123 8.95 -12.80 -0.44
C ALA A 123 7.95 -13.01 0.71
N LEU A 124 6.64 -13.02 0.40
CA LEU A 124 5.58 -13.31 1.37
C LEU A 124 5.72 -14.71 1.98
N LEU A 125 5.95 -15.74 1.15
CA LEU A 125 6.15 -17.11 1.62
C LEU A 125 7.41 -17.24 2.48
N ARG A 126 8.48 -16.50 2.13
CA ARG A 126 9.71 -16.45 2.93
C ARG A 126 9.46 -15.82 4.30
N GLY A 127 8.81 -14.65 4.34
CA GLY A 127 8.47 -13.98 5.59
C GLY A 127 7.55 -14.83 6.48
N SER A 128 6.57 -15.51 5.87
CA SER A 128 5.71 -16.48 6.58
C SER A 128 6.53 -17.62 7.17
N ARG A 129 7.49 -18.18 6.42
CA ARG A 129 8.36 -19.25 6.93
C ARG A 129 9.24 -18.78 8.07
N GLU A 130 9.83 -17.59 7.98
CA GLU A 130 10.67 -17.01 9.03
C GLU A 130 9.85 -16.75 10.31
N SER A 131 8.62 -16.24 10.20
CA SER A 131 7.71 -16.11 11.35
C SER A 131 7.38 -17.46 11.97
N LEU A 132 7.05 -18.47 11.16
CA LEU A 132 6.75 -19.82 11.64
C LEU A 132 7.93 -20.44 12.37
N VAL A 133 9.16 -20.18 11.96
CA VAL A 133 10.37 -20.64 12.66
C VAL A 133 10.49 -19.97 14.03
N VAL A 134 10.30 -18.65 14.10
CA VAL A 134 10.34 -17.91 15.38
C VAL A 134 9.23 -18.37 16.32
N ASP A 135 8.03 -18.57 15.80
CA ASP A 135 6.88 -19.03 16.58
C ASP A 135 7.08 -20.49 17.05
N ALA A 136 7.63 -21.36 16.20
CA ALA A 136 7.99 -22.72 16.57
C ALA A 136 9.07 -22.76 17.66
N ASP A 137 10.08 -21.89 17.60
CA ASP A 137 11.11 -21.80 18.64
C ASP A 137 10.56 -21.24 19.95
N ARG A 138 9.66 -20.24 19.88
CA ARG A 138 8.95 -19.73 21.06
C ARG A 138 8.08 -20.82 21.68
N TYR A 139 7.37 -21.58 20.85
CA TYR A 139 6.55 -22.70 21.27
C TYR A 139 7.38 -23.80 21.96
N ARG A 140 8.52 -24.20 21.37
CA ARG A 140 9.43 -25.18 21.98
C ARG A 140 9.93 -24.74 23.36
N LYS A 141 10.23 -23.44 23.53
CA LYS A 141 10.65 -22.89 24.82
C LYS A 141 9.56 -22.97 25.88
N LEU A 142 8.30 -22.81 25.50
CA LEU A 142 7.15 -22.92 26.41
C LEU A 142 6.78 -24.37 26.70
N ARG A 143 6.80 -25.23 25.67
CA ARG A 143 6.42 -26.64 25.76
C ARG A 143 7.35 -27.46 26.64
N ASN A 144 8.65 -27.19 26.61
CA ASN A 144 9.66 -27.97 27.31
C ASN A 144 9.92 -27.49 28.76
N VAL A 145 9.09 -26.59 29.29
CA VAL A 145 9.19 -26.18 30.70
C VAL A 145 8.61 -27.30 31.58
N PRO A 146 9.34 -27.79 32.58
CA PRO A 146 8.82 -28.76 33.54
C PRO A 146 7.59 -28.22 34.29
N ASP A 147 6.58 -29.07 34.51
CA ASP A 147 5.32 -28.66 35.13
C ASP A 147 5.50 -28.06 36.54
N ASP A 148 6.52 -28.51 37.27
CA ASP A 148 6.88 -28.01 38.60
C ASP A 148 7.53 -26.61 38.58
N GLN A 149 7.96 -26.14 37.41
CA GLN A 149 8.59 -24.83 37.21
C GLN A 149 7.66 -23.79 36.58
N LEU A 150 6.46 -24.20 36.16
CA LEU A 150 5.46 -23.28 35.61
C LEU A 150 5.04 -22.26 36.67
N GLY A 151 5.05 -20.98 36.30
CA GLY A 151 4.73 -19.87 37.21
C GLY A 151 5.89 -19.41 38.10
N ALA A 152 7.06 -20.07 38.05
CA ALA A 152 8.24 -19.59 38.74
C ALA A 152 8.80 -18.29 38.12
N ALA A 153 9.39 -17.43 38.95
CA ALA A 153 9.93 -16.16 38.50
C ALA A 153 11.03 -16.34 37.44
N GLY A 154 10.85 -15.70 36.28
CA GLY A 154 11.80 -15.78 35.16
C GLY A 154 11.58 -16.96 34.21
N VAL A 155 10.65 -17.87 34.51
CA VAL A 155 10.29 -18.99 33.63
C VAL A 155 9.19 -18.54 32.66
N PRO A 156 9.39 -18.68 31.34
CA PRO A 156 8.37 -18.31 30.36
C PRO A 156 7.19 -19.27 30.49
N CYS A 157 6.00 -18.74 30.76
CA CYS A 157 4.76 -19.50 30.85
C CYS A 157 3.59 -18.69 30.25
N ILE A 158 2.53 -19.38 29.85
CA ILE A 158 1.26 -18.76 29.47
C ILE A 158 0.27 -19.03 30.61
N SER A 159 -0.27 -17.97 31.19
CA SER A 159 -1.23 -18.05 32.29
C SER A 159 -2.62 -17.74 31.77
N LEU A 160 -3.58 -18.62 32.05
CA LEU A 160 -5.00 -18.41 31.80
C LEU A 160 -5.67 -17.99 33.10
N PRO A 161 -6.22 -16.76 33.19
CA PRO A 161 -6.92 -16.33 34.38
C PRO A 161 -8.25 -17.10 34.51
N THR A 162 -8.36 -17.95 35.53
CA THR A 162 -9.59 -18.68 35.87
C THR A 162 -10.43 -17.93 36.91
N ALA A 163 -9.80 -17.07 37.72
CA ALA A 163 -10.48 -16.13 38.61
C ALA A 163 -9.64 -14.85 38.84
N ALA A 164 -10.19 -13.88 39.56
CA ALA A 164 -9.57 -12.56 39.77
C ALA A 164 -8.18 -12.58 40.43
N ARG A 165 -7.78 -13.69 41.08
CA ARG A 165 -6.48 -13.87 41.74
C ARG A 165 -5.90 -15.29 41.57
N ILE A 166 -6.50 -16.10 40.71
CA ILE A 166 -6.10 -17.49 40.47
C ILE A 166 -6.05 -17.68 38.96
N GLY A 167 -4.99 -18.29 38.47
CA GLY A 167 -4.85 -18.64 37.08
C GLY A 167 -4.13 -19.97 36.97
N ASP A 168 -4.47 -20.72 35.93
CA ASP A 168 -3.78 -21.96 35.59
C ASP A 168 -2.69 -21.63 34.57
N HIS A 169 -1.59 -22.39 34.62
CA HIS A 169 -0.50 -22.27 33.64
C HIS A 169 -0.64 -23.38 32.62
N LEU A 170 -0.56 -23.03 31.34
CA LEU A 170 -0.54 -24.01 30.26
C LEU A 170 0.78 -24.77 30.31
N ASN A 171 0.70 -26.10 30.45
CA ASN A 171 1.85 -26.98 30.30
C ASN A 171 2.06 -27.38 28.84
N GLY A 172 3.11 -28.16 28.57
CA GLY A 172 3.43 -28.62 27.22
C GLY A 172 2.31 -29.46 26.58
N TRP A 173 1.58 -30.24 27.38
CA TRP A 173 0.47 -31.07 26.90
C TRP A 173 -0.74 -30.24 26.48
N ASP A 174 -1.12 -29.23 27.27
CA ASP A 174 -2.20 -28.30 26.92
C ASP A 174 -1.84 -27.50 25.66
N ALA A 175 -0.57 -27.13 25.54
CA ALA A 175 -0.05 -26.43 24.37
C ALA A 175 -0.07 -27.32 23.11
N ASP A 176 0.23 -28.62 23.22
CA ASP A 176 0.11 -29.60 22.13
C ASP A 176 -1.37 -29.76 21.73
N ALA A 177 -2.25 -29.98 22.71
CA ALA A 177 -3.68 -30.14 22.47
C ALA A 177 -4.33 -28.93 21.80
N ALA A 178 -3.92 -27.72 22.17
CA ALA A 178 -4.39 -26.48 21.55
C ALA A 178 -3.93 -26.34 20.09
N VAL A 179 -2.70 -26.75 19.78
CA VAL A 179 -2.18 -26.74 18.40
C VAL A 179 -2.91 -27.78 17.55
N ASP A 180 -3.11 -28.98 18.07
CA ASP A 180 -3.82 -30.06 17.37
C ASP A 180 -5.28 -29.70 17.09
N ALA A 181 -5.93 -28.96 17.99
CA ALA A 181 -7.29 -28.47 17.78
C ALA A 181 -7.38 -27.38 16.68
N TYR A 182 -6.29 -26.65 16.42
CA TYR A 182 -6.25 -25.59 15.41
C TYR A 182 -5.87 -26.09 14.01
N ILE A 183 -5.09 -27.17 13.93
CA ILE A 183 -4.70 -27.77 12.64
C ILE A 183 -5.94 -28.49 12.07
N PRO A 184 -6.49 -28.04 10.93
CA PRO A 184 -7.63 -28.71 10.33
C PRO A 184 -7.25 -30.15 9.98
N GLN A 185 -8.00 -31.10 10.50
CA GLN A 185 -7.81 -32.51 10.16
C GLN A 185 -8.24 -32.75 8.70
N PRO A 186 -7.49 -33.56 7.94
CA PRO A 186 -7.74 -33.81 6.53
C PRO A 186 -9.08 -34.51 6.26
#